data_AF-A0A511YME1-F1
#
_entry.id   AF-A0A511YME1-F1
#
_cell.length_a   1.000
_cell.length_b   1.000
_cell.length_c   1.000
_cell.angle_alpha   90.00
_cell.angle_beta   90.00
_cell.angle_gamma   90.00
#
_symmetry.space_group_name_H-M   'P 1'
#
loop_
_entity.id
_entity.type
_entity.pdbx_description
1 polymer ?
#
loop_
_entity_poly.entity_id
_entity_poly.type
_entity_poly.pdbx_seq_one_letter_code
_entity_poly.pdbx_strand_id
1 'polypeptide(L)'
;MLTALTACKDFETTDSGQDINYSKLPQEFPFSTLATVNGVEVINGGFGSGAAAHPTRKGEFYVITDRGPNTDYLNGKKFLSPSFTPTIMHFKINAAGNIEVIKYIKLKNPSGQPITGLPNPAGMGSTGEVAYDANGTVLGTDPYGMDSESVVAAADGTFWVSDEYGPHIVHYTAEGVEMERISPIGVNTGTRKLPAVLAKRRANRGMEGLCITPDGKTLVGAIQSMMYVPSKSLATNKTLTRIVTFDIATGQTKQFLYQQDGGASDSVCDITALSSTEFLLIERDGNFGSQGGIKKVYRINLSGATDVNGSDLSAVDGMKINGKALEQCTWAEISAAGIQAVSKTLAVDLVAKLGYEHDKFEGIVYLGNNKLAVFNDDDFGIVDDGNGNPKAKILPKTGKVDKGTMYVVDIK
;
A
#
# COMPACT_ATOMS: atom_id res chain seq x y z
N MET A 1 33.36 -33.97 -31.51
CA MET A 1 32.31 -34.38 -30.55
C MET A 1 32.66 -33.75 -29.21
N LEU A 2 31.98 -32.65 -28.86
CA LEU A 2 32.13 -31.98 -27.58
C LEU A 2 30.78 -32.13 -26.87
N THR A 3 30.74 -33.00 -25.86
CA THR A 3 29.52 -33.33 -25.13
C THR A 3 29.33 -32.30 -24.02
N ALA A 4 28.31 -31.46 -24.17
CA ALA A 4 27.86 -30.55 -23.12
C ALA A 4 27.11 -31.34 -22.04
N LEU A 5 27.57 -31.26 -20.80
CA LEU A 5 26.83 -31.72 -19.62
C LEU A 5 26.06 -30.52 -19.07
N THR A 6 24.79 -30.39 -19.48
CA THR A 6 23.80 -29.55 -18.80
C THR A 6 23.33 -30.28 -17.55
N ALA A 7 23.76 -29.80 -16.38
CA ALA A 7 23.17 -30.19 -15.11
C ALA A 7 21.94 -29.30 -14.85
N CYS A 8 20.73 -29.83 -15.10
CA CYS A 8 19.52 -29.32 -14.47
C CYS A 8 19.65 -29.58 -12.96
N LYS A 9 19.71 -28.51 -12.16
CA LYS A 9 19.36 -28.61 -10.75
C LYS A 9 17.84 -28.59 -10.69
N ASP A 10 17.26 -29.75 -10.42
CA ASP A 10 15.89 -29.85 -9.96
C ASP A 10 15.79 -29.04 -8.66
N PHE A 11 15.03 -27.95 -8.69
CA PHE A 11 14.56 -27.32 -7.46
C PHE A 11 13.52 -28.27 -6.87
N GLU A 12 13.91 -29.02 -5.84
CA GLU A 12 12.96 -29.71 -4.98
C GLU A 12 12.06 -28.67 -4.33
N THR A 13 10.86 -28.52 -4.88
CA THR A 13 9.74 -27.89 -4.19
C THR A 13 9.38 -28.79 -3.02
N THR A 14 9.78 -28.41 -1.80
CA THR A 14 9.16 -28.94 -0.58
C THR A 14 7.75 -28.34 -0.47
N ASP A 15 6.86 -28.75 -1.37
CA ASP A 15 5.43 -28.55 -1.22
C ASP A 15 4.94 -29.60 -0.23
N SER A 16 4.96 -29.26 1.06
CA SER A 16 4.15 -29.99 2.01
C SER A 16 2.70 -29.68 1.65
N GLY A 17 2.11 -30.51 0.80
CA GLY A 17 0.73 -30.40 0.30
C GLY A 17 -0.36 -30.50 1.37
N GLN A 18 -0.15 -29.94 2.55
CA GLN A 18 -1.20 -29.67 3.52
C GLN A 18 -1.96 -28.42 3.09
N ASP A 19 -3.28 -28.55 3.09
CA ASP A 19 -4.16 -27.40 3.04
C ASP A 19 -4.00 -26.58 4.32
N ILE A 20 -3.94 -25.26 4.15
CA ILE A 20 -3.80 -24.34 5.28
C ILE A 20 -5.12 -24.30 6.04
N ASN A 21 -5.03 -24.51 7.36
CA ASN A 21 -6.19 -24.50 8.22
C ASN A 21 -6.62 -23.07 8.59
N TYR A 22 -7.55 -22.52 7.82
CA TYR A 22 -8.12 -21.18 8.07
C TYR A 22 -9.25 -21.17 9.12
N SER A 23 -9.62 -22.31 9.73
CA SER A 23 -10.82 -22.44 10.58
C SER A 23 -10.80 -21.60 11.86
N LYS A 24 -9.62 -21.10 12.26
CA LYS A 24 -9.47 -20.23 13.43
C LYS A 24 -9.51 -18.75 13.11
N LEU A 25 -9.62 -18.36 11.84
CA LEU A 25 -9.75 -16.95 11.47
C LEU A 25 -11.18 -16.45 11.70
N PRO A 26 -11.38 -15.17 12.08
CA PRO A 26 -10.34 -14.13 12.20
C PRO A 26 -9.46 -14.24 13.45
N GLN A 27 -8.21 -13.77 13.35
CA GLN A 27 -7.25 -13.71 14.46
C GLN A 27 -6.56 -12.35 14.53
N GLU A 28 -6.52 -11.77 15.72
CA GLU A 28 -5.70 -10.60 16.05
C GLU A 28 -4.21 -10.96 15.98
N PHE A 29 -3.38 -10.07 15.46
CA PHE A 29 -1.94 -10.19 15.51
C PHE A 29 -1.41 -9.93 16.93
N PRO A 30 -0.34 -10.62 17.34
CA PRO A 30 0.35 -10.29 18.58
C PRO A 30 0.98 -8.90 18.49
N PHE A 31 0.80 -8.10 19.53
CA PHE A 31 1.37 -6.76 19.66
C PHE A 31 2.10 -6.61 21.00
N SER A 32 2.96 -5.61 21.09
CA SER A 32 3.52 -5.10 22.35
C SER A 32 3.07 -3.66 22.55
N THR A 33 3.30 -3.03 23.70
CA THR A 33 3.07 -1.59 23.86
C THR A 33 4.33 -0.83 23.39
N LEU A 34 4.18 0.16 22.50
CA LEU A 34 5.26 1.06 22.08
C LEU A 34 5.50 2.17 23.11
N ALA A 35 4.41 2.81 23.53
CA ALA A 35 4.43 3.95 24.43
C ALA A 35 3.10 4.08 25.16
N THR A 36 3.11 4.85 26.25
CA THR A 36 1.89 5.35 26.88
C THR A 36 1.94 6.87 26.86
N VAL A 37 1.00 7.50 26.16
CA VAL A 37 0.94 8.95 26.01
C VAL A 37 -0.38 9.43 26.58
N ASN A 38 -0.31 10.32 27.58
CA ASN A 38 -1.49 10.84 28.29
C ASN A 38 -2.44 9.73 28.82
N GLY A 39 -1.89 8.59 29.23
CA GLY A 39 -2.65 7.44 29.72
C GLY A 39 -3.27 6.56 28.64
N VAL A 40 -3.03 6.84 27.36
CA VAL A 40 -3.45 5.99 26.23
C VAL A 40 -2.28 5.11 25.81
N GLU A 41 -2.52 3.80 25.74
CA GLU A 41 -1.54 2.84 25.20
C GLU A 41 -1.49 2.98 23.68
N VAL A 42 -0.28 3.18 23.17
CA VAL A 42 0.05 3.11 21.76
C VAL A 42 0.65 1.73 21.53
N ILE A 43 -0.03 0.88 20.77
CA ILE A 43 0.44 -0.49 20.54
C ILE A 43 1.47 -0.51 19.41
N ASN A 44 2.39 -1.46 19.48
CA ASN A 44 3.25 -1.87 18.38
C ASN A 44 2.41 -2.72 17.44
N GLY A 45 1.45 -2.05 16.82
CA GLY A 45 0.57 -2.52 15.76
C GLY A 45 0.92 -1.83 14.46
N GLY A 46 -0.10 -1.33 13.77
CA GLY A 46 -0.05 -0.78 12.42
C GLY A 46 0.01 -1.87 11.36
N PHE A 47 -0.20 -3.14 11.75
CA PHE A 47 0.03 -4.28 10.87
C PHE A 47 -1.15 -4.46 9.91
N GLY A 48 -1.01 -3.93 8.70
CA GLY A 48 -2.06 -4.08 7.70
C GLY A 48 -2.14 -2.96 6.67
N SER A 49 -1.24 -1.97 6.70
CA SER A 49 -1.12 -0.96 5.64
C SER A 49 -0.93 -1.62 4.27
N GLY A 50 -0.36 -2.84 4.24
CA GLY A 50 -0.37 -3.72 3.08
C GLY A 50 0.17 -5.12 3.37
N ALA A 51 -0.03 -6.05 2.44
CA ALA A 51 0.32 -7.45 2.66
C ALA A 51 0.81 -8.18 1.40
N ALA A 52 1.64 -9.22 1.59
CA ALA A 52 2.09 -10.10 0.52
C ALA A 52 2.10 -11.57 0.96
N ALA A 53 1.76 -12.48 0.04
CA ALA A 53 2.07 -13.89 0.23
C ALA A 53 3.59 -14.11 0.21
N HIS A 54 4.06 -15.12 0.94
CA HIS A 54 5.40 -15.63 0.68
C HIS A 54 5.46 -16.25 -0.73
N PRO A 55 6.47 -15.94 -1.56
CA PRO A 55 6.50 -16.37 -2.96
C PRO A 55 6.54 -17.89 -3.14
N THR A 56 7.07 -18.63 -2.17
CA THR A 56 7.29 -20.08 -2.26
C THR A 56 6.80 -20.91 -1.08
N ARG A 57 6.28 -20.30 0.00
CA ARG A 57 5.94 -20.99 1.25
C ARG A 57 4.47 -20.80 1.56
N LYS A 58 3.65 -21.80 1.24
CA LYS A 58 2.20 -21.75 1.45
C LYS A 58 1.89 -21.54 2.95
N GLY A 59 0.99 -20.61 3.24
CA GLY A 59 0.61 -20.27 4.62
C GLY A 59 1.54 -19.31 5.33
N GLU A 60 2.64 -18.89 4.68
CA GLU A 60 3.48 -17.78 5.14
C GLU A 60 3.13 -16.50 4.38
N PHE A 61 3.19 -15.37 5.07
CA PHE A 61 2.84 -14.06 4.51
C PHE A 61 3.56 -12.94 5.25
N TYR A 62 3.62 -11.80 4.59
CA TYR A 62 4.21 -10.56 5.09
C TYR A 62 3.12 -9.50 5.24
N VAL A 63 3.25 -8.68 6.27
CA VAL A 63 2.50 -7.42 6.43
C VAL A 63 3.48 -6.32 6.78
N ILE A 64 3.14 -5.09 6.46
CA ILE A 64 3.98 -3.92 6.76
C ILE A 64 3.20 -2.91 7.62
N THR A 65 3.94 -2.15 8.43
CA THR A 65 3.42 -1.02 9.20
C THR A 65 3.50 0.27 8.41
N ASP A 66 2.62 1.23 8.69
CA ASP A 66 2.79 2.62 8.26
C ASP A 66 3.95 3.34 8.99
N ARG A 67 4.12 4.66 8.81
CA ARG A 67 5.13 5.58 9.40
C ARG A 67 5.19 5.65 10.93
N GLY A 68 4.31 4.93 11.62
CA GLY A 68 4.25 4.96 13.08
C GLY A 68 3.10 5.80 13.63
N PRO A 69 2.91 5.73 14.97
CA PRO A 69 1.76 6.33 15.64
C PRO A 69 1.82 7.86 15.57
N ASN A 70 0.78 8.45 14.99
CA ASN A 70 0.69 9.89 14.79
C ASN A 70 -0.71 10.46 15.05
N THR A 71 -0.77 11.76 15.33
CA THR A 71 -2.01 12.54 15.49
C THR A 71 -1.94 13.85 14.72
N ASP A 72 -3.10 14.42 14.38
CA ASP A 72 -3.18 15.68 13.64
C ASP A 72 -2.67 16.85 14.48
N TYR A 73 -1.84 17.73 13.91
CA TYR A 73 -1.39 18.92 14.64
C TYR A 73 -0.98 20.06 13.72
N LEU A 74 -1.66 21.20 13.84
CA LEU A 74 -1.45 22.39 13.02
C LEU A 74 -1.46 22.06 11.52
N ASN A 75 -0.36 22.27 10.83
CA ASN A 75 -0.15 21.96 9.41
C ASN A 75 0.61 20.65 9.17
N GLY A 76 0.69 19.77 10.17
CA GLY A 76 1.39 18.50 10.07
C GLY A 76 0.92 17.50 11.12
N LYS A 77 1.86 16.72 11.66
CA LYS A 77 1.57 15.56 12.52
C LYS A 77 2.45 15.54 13.76
N LYS A 78 1.90 15.17 14.91
CA LYS A 78 2.71 14.72 16.05
C LYS A 78 3.04 13.25 15.88
N PHE A 79 4.33 12.92 15.95
CA PHE A 79 4.81 11.55 16.00
C PHE A 79 4.97 11.16 17.47
N LEU A 80 4.17 10.20 17.93
CA LEU A 80 4.15 9.77 19.33
C LEU A 80 5.34 8.88 19.69
N SER A 81 5.96 8.29 18.65
CA SER A 81 7.24 7.59 18.74
C SER A 81 8.11 8.01 17.55
N PRO A 82 8.78 9.19 17.60
CA PRO A 82 9.55 9.72 16.47
C PRO A 82 10.69 8.81 15.97
N SER A 83 11.19 7.91 16.82
CA SER A 83 12.21 6.92 16.48
C SER A 83 11.63 5.60 15.95
N PHE A 84 10.31 5.53 15.73
CA PHE A 84 9.68 4.35 15.16
C PHE A 84 10.23 4.09 13.75
N THR A 85 10.54 2.82 13.50
CA THR A 85 11.03 2.36 12.20
C THR A 85 9.96 1.49 11.57
N PRO A 86 9.43 1.87 10.39
CA PRO A 86 8.55 1.00 9.61
C PRO A 86 9.16 -0.40 9.45
N THR A 87 8.34 -1.42 9.62
CA THR A 87 8.80 -2.79 9.79
C THR A 87 7.94 -3.75 8.99
N ILE A 88 8.59 -4.62 8.20
CA ILE A 88 7.94 -5.78 7.58
C ILE A 88 7.92 -6.90 8.60
N MET A 89 6.74 -7.46 8.85
CA MET A 89 6.57 -8.64 9.68
C MET A 89 6.31 -9.87 8.83
N HIS A 90 6.97 -10.96 9.18
CA HIS A 90 6.80 -12.25 8.53
C HIS A 90 6.05 -13.19 9.46
N PHE A 91 4.95 -13.75 8.97
CA PHE A 91 4.05 -14.62 9.71
C PHE A 91 3.89 -15.98 9.02
N LYS A 92 3.46 -16.98 9.79
CA LYS A 92 2.92 -18.25 9.28
C LYS A 92 1.62 -18.62 9.96
N ILE A 93 0.79 -19.37 9.25
CA ILE A 93 -0.32 -20.12 9.85
C ILE A 93 0.19 -21.54 10.14
N ASN A 94 0.24 -21.91 11.42
CA ASN A 94 0.69 -23.24 11.83
C ASN A 94 -0.34 -24.33 11.51
N ALA A 95 0.02 -25.61 11.68
CA ALA A 95 -0.87 -26.74 11.41
C ALA A 95 -2.19 -26.73 12.22
N ALA A 96 -2.18 -26.09 13.41
CA ALA A 96 -3.36 -25.91 14.24
C ALA A 96 -4.23 -24.71 13.82
N GLY A 97 -3.83 -23.97 12.78
CA GLY A 97 -4.51 -22.79 12.26
C GLY A 97 -4.19 -21.48 12.99
N ASN A 98 -3.20 -21.45 13.90
CA ASN A 98 -2.84 -20.22 14.61
C ASN A 98 -1.85 -19.38 13.79
N ILE A 99 -1.97 -18.05 13.87
CA ILE A 99 -0.98 -17.12 13.33
C ILE A 99 0.21 -17.04 14.29
N GLU A 100 1.43 -17.21 13.76
CA GLU A 100 2.69 -17.12 14.50
C GLU A 100 3.65 -16.14 13.81
N VAL A 101 4.26 -15.25 14.58
CA VAL A 101 5.33 -14.38 14.09
C VAL A 101 6.60 -15.19 13.87
N ILE A 102 7.22 -15.05 12.71
CA ILE A 102 8.52 -15.62 12.39
C ILE A 102 9.63 -14.58 12.60
N LYS A 103 9.48 -13.38 12.03
CA LYS A 103 10.55 -12.38 11.98
C LYS A 103 10.00 -10.97 11.86
N TYR A 104 10.71 -10.02 12.48
CA TYR A 104 10.56 -8.58 12.25
C TYR A 104 11.74 -8.10 11.40
N ILE A 105 11.46 -7.39 10.32
CA ILE A 105 12.43 -6.86 9.36
C ILE A 105 12.29 -5.34 9.36
N LYS A 106 13.09 -4.68 10.19
CA LYS A 106 13.15 -3.21 10.23
C LYS A 106 13.73 -2.67 8.93
N LEU A 107 13.08 -1.66 8.37
CA LEU A 107 13.61 -0.94 7.22
C LEU A 107 14.79 -0.05 7.62
N LYS A 108 15.79 0.00 6.75
CA LYS A 108 17.09 0.62 6.99
C LYS A 108 17.53 1.33 5.73
N ASN A 109 18.27 2.41 5.92
CA ASN A 109 18.94 3.11 4.84
C ASN A 109 20.10 2.26 4.27
N PRO A 110 20.75 2.69 3.17
CA PRO A 110 21.86 1.95 2.55
C PRO A 110 23.09 1.74 3.44
N SER A 111 23.25 2.50 4.53
CA SER A 111 24.34 2.29 5.51
C SER A 111 23.96 1.30 6.62
N GLY A 112 22.78 0.70 6.55
CA GLY A 112 22.27 -0.29 7.50
C GLY A 112 21.67 0.30 8.77
N GLN A 113 21.52 1.62 8.86
CA GLN A 113 20.88 2.28 10.00
C GLN A 113 19.35 2.25 9.84
N PRO A 114 18.59 1.97 10.91
CA PRO A 114 17.13 2.06 10.88
C PRO A 114 16.66 3.43 10.40
N ILE A 115 15.65 3.44 9.51
CA ILE A 115 14.97 4.67 9.10
C ILE A 115 13.90 5.06 10.13
N THR A 116 13.34 6.25 9.99
CA THR A 116 12.16 6.69 10.74
C THR A 116 10.92 6.71 9.84
N GLY A 117 9.75 6.99 10.41
CA GLY A 117 8.57 7.39 9.62
C GLY A 117 8.43 8.90 9.42
N LEU A 118 9.47 9.70 9.73
CA LEU A 118 9.40 11.15 9.56
C LEU A 118 9.35 11.53 8.07
N PRO A 119 8.72 12.67 7.72
CA PRO A 119 8.63 13.12 6.35
C PRO A 119 10.00 13.36 5.72
N ASN A 120 10.07 13.15 4.41
CA ASN A 120 11.27 13.45 3.65
C ASN A 120 11.55 14.97 3.59
N PRO A 121 12.82 15.38 3.35
CA PRO A 121 13.18 16.77 3.11
C PRO A 121 12.47 17.38 1.90
N ALA A 122 12.35 18.70 1.89
CA ALA A 122 11.85 19.44 0.74
C ALA A 122 12.61 19.06 -0.54
N GLY A 123 11.87 18.73 -1.60
CA GLY A 123 12.42 18.29 -2.87
C GLY A 123 12.66 16.77 -2.99
N MET A 124 12.55 15.98 -1.92
CA MET A 124 12.71 14.51 -1.95
C MET A 124 11.37 13.75 -1.79
N GLY A 125 10.29 14.30 -2.32
CA GLY A 125 8.94 13.76 -2.11
C GLY A 125 8.16 14.41 -0.96
N SER A 126 8.72 15.39 -0.22
CA SER A 126 7.93 16.12 0.78
C SER A 126 6.69 16.81 0.17
N THR A 127 5.59 16.83 0.93
CA THR A 127 4.37 17.61 0.63
C THR A 127 4.27 18.89 1.47
N GLY A 128 5.29 19.18 2.28
CA GLY A 128 5.30 20.29 3.23
C GLY A 128 4.69 19.95 4.60
N GLU A 129 4.43 18.67 4.87
CA GLU A 129 4.06 18.20 6.21
C GLU A 129 5.19 18.48 7.21
N VAL A 130 4.85 19.06 8.36
CA VAL A 130 5.79 19.33 9.45
C VAL A 130 5.63 18.24 10.51
N ALA A 131 6.73 17.60 10.90
CA ALA A 131 6.74 16.65 11.99
C ALA A 131 6.95 17.35 13.34
N TYR A 132 6.19 16.93 14.35
CA TYR A 132 6.29 17.40 15.72
C TYR A 132 6.46 16.21 16.67
N ASP A 133 7.09 16.40 17.82
CA ASP A 133 7.05 15.42 18.90
C ASP A 133 5.69 15.47 19.65
N ALA A 134 5.50 14.58 20.62
CA ALA A 134 4.27 14.54 21.42
C ALA A 134 3.97 15.86 22.17
N ASN A 135 5.00 16.67 22.46
CA ASN A 135 4.88 17.97 23.14
C ASN A 135 4.64 19.14 22.17
N GLY A 136 4.62 18.89 20.85
CA GLY A 136 4.47 19.93 19.83
C GLY A 136 5.76 20.63 19.45
N THR A 137 6.93 20.08 19.80
CA THR A 137 8.22 20.60 19.34
C THR A 137 8.47 20.14 17.91
N VAL A 138 8.88 21.06 17.02
CA VAL A 138 9.22 20.72 15.63
C VAL A 138 10.38 19.72 15.60
N LEU A 139 10.21 18.64 14.85
CA LEU A 139 11.21 17.64 14.53
C LEU A 139 11.89 17.93 13.19
N GLY A 140 12.97 17.19 12.92
CA GLY A 140 13.64 17.20 11.62
C GLY A 140 12.90 16.37 10.56
N THR A 141 13.56 16.21 9.41
CA THR A 141 13.14 15.33 8.33
C THR A 141 14.12 14.17 8.20
N ASP A 142 13.69 13.07 7.59
CA ASP A 142 14.53 11.91 7.30
C ASP A 142 14.58 11.68 5.78
N PRO A 143 15.75 11.80 5.12
CA PRO A 143 15.89 11.54 3.68
C PRO A 143 15.47 10.14 3.24
N TYR A 144 15.45 9.18 4.16
CA TYR A 144 15.00 7.80 3.92
C TYR A 144 13.70 7.47 4.65
N GLY A 145 13.11 8.46 5.35
CA GLY A 145 11.87 8.29 6.08
C GLY A 145 10.75 7.78 5.17
N MET A 146 9.84 6.98 5.73
CA MET A 146 8.85 6.27 4.91
C MET A 146 7.49 6.20 5.58
N ASP A 147 6.48 6.49 4.76
CA ASP A 147 5.04 6.39 5.00
C ASP A 147 4.56 5.21 4.17
N SER A 148 4.81 4.01 4.70
CA SER A 148 4.86 2.78 3.90
C SER A 148 3.54 2.05 3.90
N GLU A 149 3.07 1.76 2.68
CA GLU A 149 1.70 1.31 2.47
C GLU A 149 1.69 -0.15 2.05
N SER A 150 2.07 -0.48 0.82
CA SER A 150 2.11 -1.87 0.36
C SER A 150 3.49 -2.49 0.37
N VAL A 151 3.54 -3.82 0.56
CA VAL A 151 4.75 -4.63 0.47
C VAL A 151 4.58 -5.73 -0.55
N VAL A 152 5.64 -6.01 -1.31
CA VAL A 152 5.76 -7.13 -2.23
C VAL A 152 6.96 -7.97 -1.80
N ALA A 153 6.76 -9.29 -1.67
CA ALA A 153 7.85 -10.24 -1.47
C ALA A 153 8.28 -10.83 -2.83
N ALA A 154 9.49 -10.53 -3.27
CA ALA A 154 10.04 -11.05 -4.51
C ALA A 154 10.61 -12.47 -4.33
N ALA A 155 10.65 -13.25 -5.41
CA ALA A 155 11.11 -14.65 -5.38
C ALA A 155 12.59 -14.81 -4.98
N ASP A 156 13.40 -13.77 -5.14
CA ASP A 156 14.80 -13.73 -4.71
C ASP A 156 14.98 -13.40 -3.20
N GLY A 157 13.87 -13.21 -2.47
CA GLY A 157 13.86 -12.90 -1.05
C GLY A 157 13.93 -11.41 -0.72
N THR A 158 14.01 -10.53 -1.73
CA THR A 158 13.96 -9.08 -1.56
C THR A 158 12.52 -8.56 -1.43
N PHE A 159 12.37 -7.30 -1.06
CA PHE A 159 11.07 -6.66 -0.89
C PHE A 159 10.95 -5.39 -1.72
N TRP A 160 9.80 -5.18 -2.35
CA TRP A 160 9.43 -3.86 -2.86
C TRP A 160 8.37 -3.25 -1.97
N VAL A 161 8.48 -1.96 -1.70
CA VAL A 161 7.57 -1.25 -0.81
C VAL A 161 7.13 0.06 -1.46
N SER A 162 5.83 0.37 -1.41
CA SER A 162 5.31 1.67 -1.83
C SER A 162 5.26 2.66 -0.66
N ASP A 163 5.29 3.95 -1.00
CA ASP A 163 5.34 5.04 -0.03
C ASP A 163 4.43 6.20 -0.42
N GLU A 164 3.79 6.84 0.56
CA GLU A 164 2.89 7.98 0.35
C GLU A 164 3.60 9.32 0.16
N TYR A 165 4.80 9.50 0.74
CA TYR A 165 5.52 10.76 0.60
C TYR A 165 5.82 11.02 -0.90
N GLY A 166 6.39 10.06 -1.61
CA GLY A 166 7.08 10.27 -2.90
C GLY A 166 6.27 10.53 -4.18
N PRO A 167 5.13 9.87 -4.46
CA PRO A 167 5.03 8.44 -4.20
C PRO A 167 6.33 7.73 -4.59
N HIS A 168 6.85 6.86 -3.71
CA HIS A 168 8.06 6.08 -4.01
C HIS A 168 7.74 4.61 -4.24
N ILE A 169 8.58 3.95 -5.03
CA ILE A 169 8.75 2.50 -5.02
C ILE A 169 10.17 2.24 -4.53
N VAL A 170 10.32 1.51 -3.42
CA VAL A 170 11.60 1.29 -2.74
C VAL A 170 11.93 -0.20 -2.75
N HIS A 171 13.14 -0.56 -3.16
CA HIS A 171 13.62 -1.95 -3.14
C HIS A 171 14.50 -2.17 -1.92
N TYR A 172 14.22 -3.23 -1.16
CA TYR A 172 14.92 -3.60 0.06
C TYR A 172 15.47 -5.02 -0.05
N THR A 173 16.65 -5.24 0.51
CA THR A 173 17.19 -6.59 0.76
C THR A 173 16.30 -7.40 1.72
N ALA A 174 16.54 -8.70 1.84
CA ALA A 174 15.87 -9.59 2.80
C ALA A 174 16.03 -9.16 4.28
N GLU A 175 17.05 -8.34 4.56
CA GLU A 175 17.35 -7.78 5.88
C GLU A 175 16.81 -6.35 6.09
N GLY A 176 16.07 -5.83 5.11
CA GLY A 176 15.43 -4.51 5.17
C GLY A 176 16.38 -3.36 4.85
N VAL A 177 17.52 -3.58 4.20
CA VAL A 177 18.43 -2.50 3.75
C VAL A 177 18.02 -2.01 2.38
N GLU A 178 17.77 -0.70 2.25
CA GLU A 178 17.39 -0.06 0.99
C GLU A 178 18.49 -0.25 -0.07
N MET A 179 18.09 -0.77 -1.23
CA MET A 179 18.93 -0.97 -2.41
C MET A 179 18.74 0.17 -3.40
N GLU A 180 17.50 0.60 -3.61
CA GLU A 180 17.15 1.72 -4.47
C GLU A 180 15.78 2.30 -4.12
N ARG A 181 15.56 3.54 -4.56
CA ARG A 181 14.30 4.27 -4.42
C ARG A 181 13.96 4.98 -5.72
N ILE A 182 12.83 4.62 -6.27
CA ILE A 182 12.33 5.12 -7.55
C ILE A 182 11.25 6.16 -7.24
N SER A 183 11.44 7.37 -7.78
CA SER A 183 10.61 8.54 -7.48
C SER A 183 10.34 9.36 -8.74
N PRO A 184 9.21 10.09 -8.81
CA PRO A 184 9.04 11.14 -9.79
C PRO A 184 9.81 12.43 -9.45
N ILE A 185 10.32 12.59 -8.21
CA ILE A 185 10.95 13.84 -7.75
C ILE A 185 12.18 13.59 -6.88
N GLY A 186 13.30 14.20 -7.25
CA GLY A 186 14.44 14.50 -6.35
C GLY A 186 15.20 13.34 -5.72
N VAL A 187 14.76 12.10 -5.91
CA VAL A 187 15.52 10.90 -5.53
C VAL A 187 16.28 10.39 -6.74
N ASN A 188 17.59 10.19 -6.60
CA ASN A 188 18.51 9.77 -7.67
C ASN A 188 19.37 8.56 -7.29
N THR A 189 18.76 7.48 -6.77
CA THR A 189 19.50 6.23 -6.51
C THR A 189 19.90 5.51 -7.81
N GLY A 190 19.18 5.75 -8.91
CA GLY A 190 19.46 5.18 -10.23
C GLY A 190 18.82 5.96 -11.39
N THR A 191 18.87 5.38 -12.59
CA THR A 191 18.35 5.98 -13.83
C THR A 191 16.86 5.80 -14.05
N ARG A 192 16.26 4.75 -13.45
CA ARG A 192 14.82 4.49 -13.53
C ARG A 192 14.05 5.51 -12.70
N LYS A 193 12.93 6.00 -13.24
CA LYS A 193 12.07 7.02 -12.63
C LYS A 193 10.60 6.69 -12.82
N LEU A 194 9.79 7.18 -11.89
CA LEU A 194 8.35 7.24 -12.09
C LEU A 194 7.98 8.48 -12.93
N PRO A 195 6.84 8.48 -13.65
CA PRO A 195 6.39 9.62 -14.43
C PRO A 195 6.21 10.89 -13.58
N ALA A 196 6.68 12.04 -14.06
CA ALA A 196 6.71 13.30 -13.32
C ALA A 196 5.32 13.76 -12.84
N VAL A 197 4.26 13.43 -13.56
CA VAL A 197 2.87 13.72 -13.19
C VAL A 197 2.48 13.13 -11.82
N LEU A 198 3.07 12.00 -11.41
CA LEU A 198 2.77 11.37 -10.12
C LEU A 198 3.22 12.22 -8.93
N ALA A 199 4.14 13.16 -9.14
CA ALA A 199 4.52 14.19 -8.17
C ALA A 199 3.33 15.02 -7.65
N LYS A 200 2.26 15.10 -8.44
CA LYS A 200 1.06 15.90 -8.17
C LYS A 200 0.00 15.15 -7.37
N ARG A 201 0.32 13.96 -6.83
CA ARG A 201 -0.48 13.32 -5.77
C ARG A 201 -0.83 14.29 -4.65
N ARG A 202 -1.93 14.02 -3.95
CA ARG A 202 -2.31 14.81 -2.78
C ARG A 202 -1.46 14.35 -1.60
N ALA A 203 -1.24 15.21 -0.63
CA ALA A 203 -0.59 14.81 0.62
C ALA A 203 -1.39 13.69 1.29
N ASN A 204 -0.68 12.67 1.78
CA ASN A 204 -1.25 11.48 2.41
C ASN A 204 -2.24 10.74 1.49
N ARG A 205 -1.95 10.73 0.17
CA ARG A 205 -2.74 10.09 -0.90
C ARG A 205 -1.83 9.61 -2.03
N GLY A 206 -0.72 8.97 -1.68
CA GLY A 206 0.34 8.58 -2.62
C GLY A 206 0.07 7.25 -3.31
N MET A 207 1.12 6.45 -3.51
CA MET A 207 1.00 5.10 -4.06
C MET A 207 0.75 4.15 -2.90
N GLU A 208 -0.51 3.81 -2.69
CA GLU A 208 -0.86 2.94 -1.58
C GLU A 208 -0.78 1.47 -1.94
N GLY A 209 -1.26 1.11 -3.12
CA GLY A 209 -1.25 -0.28 -3.57
C GLY A 209 0.03 -0.61 -4.31
N LEU A 210 0.61 -1.78 -4.07
CA LEU A 210 1.71 -2.32 -4.86
C LEU A 210 1.68 -3.85 -4.90
N CYS A 211 1.65 -4.42 -6.10
CA CYS A 211 1.89 -5.84 -6.32
C CYS A 211 2.93 -6.09 -7.41
N ILE A 212 3.24 -7.37 -7.64
CA ILE A 212 4.08 -7.83 -8.74
C ILE A 212 3.30 -8.83 -9.59
N THR A 213 3.48 -8.76 -10.92
CA THR A 213 2.92 -9.75 -11.83
C THR A 213 3.48 -11.15 -11.55
N PRO A 214 2.74 -12.24 -11.83
CA PRO A 214 3.18 -13.60 -11.50
C PRO A 214 4.51 -14.02 -12.14
N ASP A 215 4.93 -13.37 -13.23
CA ASP A 215 6.23 -13.62 -13.87
C ASP A 215 7.40 -12.89 -13.20
N GLY A 216 7.13 -12.08 -12.17
CA GLY A 216 8.13 -11.36 -11.39
C GLY A 216 8.75 -10.15 -12.11
N LYS A 217 8.18 -9.68 -13.22
CA LYS A 217 8.84 -8.65 -14.06
C LYS A 217 8.25 -7.26 -13.92
N THR A 218 6.98 -7.14 -13.57
CA THR A 218 6.26 -5.86 -13.57
C THR A 218 5.68 -5.60 -12.20
N LEU A 219 6.05 -4.48 -11.59
CA LEU A 219 5.36 -3.93 -10.44
C LEU A 219 4.10 -3.22 -10.91
N VAL A 220 3.01 -3.35 -10.17
CA VAL A 220 1.74 -2.69 -10.47
C VAL A 220 1.30 -1.94 -9.22
N GLY A 221 1.41 -0.61 -9.29
CA GLY A 221 1.05 0.29 -8.21
C GLY A 221 -0.29 0.97 -8.45
N ALA A 222 -0.97 1.40 -7.38
CA ALA A 222 -2.19 2.17 -7.45
C ALA A 222 -2.07 3.46 -6.65
N ILE A 223 -2.37 4.60 -7.30
CA ILE A 223 -2.50 5.87 -6.58
C ILE A 223 -3.83 5.87 -5.83
N GLN A 224 -3.83 6.27 -4.56
CA GLN A 224 -5.00 6.09 -3.69
C GLN A 224 -6.24 6.86 -4.15
N SER A 225 -6.05 8.07 -4.67
CA SER A 225 -7.14 8.98 -5.01
C SER A 225 -6.74 9.96 -6.12
N MET A 226 -7.72 10.74 -6.60
CA MET A 226 -7.51 11.82 -7.56
C MET A 226 -6.32 12.71 -7.21
N MET A 227 -5.42 12.90 -8.18
CA MET A 227 -4.26 13.78 -8.09
C MET A 227 -4.64 15.25 -8.36
N TYR A 228 -3.82 16.19 -7.90
CA TYR A 228 -4.01 17.63 -8.15
C TYR A 228 -3.31 18.07 -9.45
N VAL A 229 -3.77 17.52 -10.56
CA VAL A 229 -3.23 17.83 -11.90
C VAL A 229 -4.21 18.72 -12.67
N PRO A 230 -3.79 19.88 -13.19
CA PRO A 230 -2.48 20.53 -12.99
C PRO A 230 -2.33 21.18 -11.60
N SER A 231 -3.46 21.44 -10.92
CA SER A 231 -3.54 22.03 -9.58
C SER A 231 -4.80 21.58 -8.83
N LYS A 232 -4.84 21.84 -7.52
CA LYS A 232 -5.99 21.53 -6.65
C LYS A 232 -7.30 22.18 -7.12
N SER A 233 -7.24 23.40 -7.64
CA SER A 233 -8.43 24.14 -8.08
C SER A 233 -8.96 23.69 -9.44
N LEU A 234 -8.11 23.04 -10.25
CA LEU A 234 -8.44 22.66 -11.62
C LEU A 234 -8.75 21.17 -11.76
N ALA A 235 -8.26 20.31 -10.85
CA ALA A 235 -8.62 18.91 -10.79
C ALA A 235 -10.07 18.74 -10.28
N THR A 236 -10.97 18.34 -11.17
CA THR A 236 -12.42 18.28 -10.91
C THR A 236 -12.98 16.86 -10.95
N ASN A 237 -12.28 15.90 -11.58
CA ASN A 237 -12.72 14.51 -11.67
C ASN A 237 -12.37 13.73 -10.39
N LYS A 238 -13.23 13.88 -9.38
CA LYS A 238 -13.09 13.31 -8.03
C LYS A 238 -13.01 11.78 -7.94
N THR A 239 -13.32 11.08 -9.03
CA THR A 239 -13.35 9.60 -9.10
C THR A 239 -12.17 9.02 -9.88
N LEU A 240 -11.38 9.85 -10.56
CA LEU A 240 -10.29 9.40 -11.41
C LEU A 240 -9.03 9.21 -10.57
N THR A 241 -8.49 8.00 -10.56
CA THR A 241 -7.13 7.71 -10.12
C THR A 241 -6.38 6.88 -11.17
N ARG A 242 -5.14 6.48 -10.89
CA ARG A 242 -4.25 5.81 -11.85
C ARG A 242 -3.71 4.49 -11.29
N ILE A 243 -3.74 3.47 -12.13
CA ILE A 243 -2.93 2.25 -11.98
C ILE A 243 -1.66 2.42 -12.80
N VAL A 244 -0.52 2.10 -12.21
CA VAL A 244 0.81 2.34 -12.78
C VAL A 244 1.52 1.00 -12.89
N THR A 245 1.88 0.58 -14.11
CA THR A 245 2.73 -0.61 -14.30
C THR A 245 4.16 -0.18 -14.51
N PHE A 246 5.12 -0.82 -13.86
CA PHE A 246 6.54 -0.49 -13.93
C PHE A 246 7.35 -1.77 -14.20
N ASP A 247 7.98 -1.83 -15.38
CA ASP A 247 8.87 -2.92 -15.73
C ASP A 247 10.18 -2.81 -14.93
N ILE A 248 10.49 -3.82 -14.12
CA ILE A 248 11.61 -3.78 -13.19
C ILE A 248 12.94 -3.67 -13.95
N ALA A 249 13.12 -4.41 -15.04
CA ALA A 249 14.41 -4.44 -15.75
C ALA A 249 14.71 -3.12 -16.47
N THR A 250 13.71 -2.52 -17.11
CA THR A 250 13.89 -1.37 -18.02
C THR A 250 13.46 -0.04 -17.43
N GLY A 251 12.62 -0.05 -16.39
CA GLY A 251 11.95 1.13 -15.84
C GLY A 251 10.84 1.69 -16.74
N GLN A 252 10.45 0.98 -17.79
CA GLN A 252 9.33 1.39 -18.62
C GLN A 252 8.05 1.40 -17.80
N THR A 253 7.31 2.51 -17.89
CA THR A 253 6.07 2.71 -17.17
C THR A 253 4.89 2.77 -18.15
N LYS A 254 3.72 2.31 -17.69
CA LYS A 254 2.42 2.64 -18.30
C LYS A 254 1.48 3.13 -17.22
N GLN A 255 0.50 3.95 -17.61
CA GLN A 255 -0.51 4.47 -16.70
C GLN A 255 -1.90 4.17 -17.24
N PHE A 256 -2.82 3.72 -16.40
CA PHE A 256 -4.19 3.38 -16.78
C PHE A 256 -5.18 4.12 -15.87
N LEU A 257 -6.24 4.66 -16.45
CA LEU A 257 -7.26 5.40 -15.68
C LEU A 257 -8.19 4.42 -14.96
N TYR A 258 -8.33 4.60 -13.65
CA TYR A 258 -9.25 3.85 -12.80
C TYR A 258 -10.35 4.77 -12.28
N GLN A 259 -11.59 4.30 -12.34
CA GLN A 259 -12.76 5.01 -11.82
C GLN A 259 -13.18 4.41 -10.48
N GLN A 260 -13.05 5.17 -9.39
CA GLN A 260 -13.55 4.81 -8.06
C GLN A 260 -15.07 4.98 -7.96
N ASP A 261 -15.76 4.17 -7.14
CA ASP A 261 -17.22 4.18 -7.04
C ASP A 261 -17.79 5.30 -6.16
N GLY A 262 -17.23 5.57 -4.97
CA GLY A 262 -17.77 6.56 -4.02
C GLY A 262 -17.17 7.97 -4.12
N GLY A 263 -16.28 8.23 -5.09
CA GLY A 263 -15.71 9.57 -5.34
C GLY A 263 -14.56 9.94 -4.40
N ALA A 264 -14.42 11.24 -4.08
CA ALA A 264 -13.20 11.77 -3.44
C ALA A 264 -12.97 11.31 -1.99
N SER A 265 -13.95 10.65 -1.36
CA SER A 265 -13.84 10.01 -0.03
C SER A 265 -13.29 8.59 -0.10
N ASP A 266 -13.32 7.97 -1.28
CA ASP A 266 -12.92 6.60 -1.46
C ASP A 266 -11.42 6.52 -1.72
N SER A 267 -10.80 5.54 -1.08
CA SER A 267 -9.37 5.26 -1.16
C SER A 267 -9.19 3.91 -1.82
N VAL A 268 -8.25 3.84 -2.77
CA VAL A 268 -7.66 2.58 -3.20
C VAL A 268 -6.49 2.27 -2.28
N CYS A 269 -6.53 1.16 -1.55
CA CYS A 269 -5.50 0.84 -0.56
C CYS A 269 -4.50 -0.18 -1.10
N ASP A 270 -4.83 -1.47 -1.17
CA ASP A 270 -3.91 -2.50 -1.65
C ASP A 270 -4.44 -3.24 -2.90
N ILE A 271 -3.51 -3.86 -3.63
CA ILE A 271 -3.71 -4.56 -4.90
C ILE A 271 -2.98 -5.89 -4.86
N THR A 272 -3.57 -6.94 -5.44
CA THR A 272 -2.89 -8.23 -5.60
C THR A 272 -3.14 -8.83 -6.97
N ALA A 273 -2.13 -9.48 -7.55
CA ALA A 273 -2.18 -9.97 -8.93
C ALA A 273 -2.89 -11.33 -9.04
N LEU A 274 -3.75 -11.45 -10.05
CA LEU A 274 -4.33 -12.73 -10.50
C LEU A 274 -3.64 -13.24 -11.77
N SER A 275 -3.22 -12.31 -12.64
CA SER A 275 -2.49 -12.58 -13.88
C SER A 275 -1.62 -11.38 -14.27
N SER A 276 -1.08 -11.35 -15.49
CA SER A 276 -0.35 -10.18 -16.01
C SER A 276 -1.24 -8.96 -16.26
N THR A 277 -2.56 -9.14 -16.34
CA THR A 277 -3.51 -8.05 -16.66
C THR A 277 -4.70 -7.97 -15.72
N GLU A 278 -4.90 -8.96 -14.85
CA GLU A 278 -6.01 -9.00 -13.89
C GLU A 278 -5.52 -8.95 -12.45
N PHE A 279 -6.20 -8.15 -11.65
CA PHE A 279 -5.84 -7.87 -10.26
C PHE A 279 -7.09 -7.81 -9.39
N LEU A 280 -6.91 -7.97 -8.09
CA LEU A 280 -7.91 -7.58 -7.08
C LEU A 280 -7.45 -6.27 -6.45
N LEU A 281 -8.37 -5.33 -6.27
CA LEU A 281 -8.09 -3.99 -5.77
C LEU A 281 -9.07 -3.61 -4.67
N ILE A 282 -8.58 -3.03 -3.57
CA ILE A 282 -9.43 -2.51 -2.49
C ILE A 282 -10.05 -1.16 -2.90
N GLU A 283 -11.33 -0.96 -2.59
CA GLU A 283 -11.90 0.38 -2.40
C GLU A 283 -12.55 0.48 -1.01
N ARG A 284 -12.16 1.48 -0.23
CA ARG A 284 -12.72 1.76 1.10
C ARG A 284 -12.93 3.25 1.38
N ASP A 285 -13.83 3.56 2.32
CA ASP A 285 -13.93 4.88 2.97
C ASP A 285 -13.33 4.83 4.39
N GLY A 286 -13.31 5.97 5.09
CA GLY A 286 -12.78 6.08 6.46
C GLY A 286 -13.78 5.74 7.58
N ASN A 287 -14.96 5.21 7.26
CA ASN A 287 -15.97 4.86 8.28
C ASN A 287 -15.79 3.41 8.72
N PHE A 288 -16.09 3.12 9.99
CA PHE A 288 -16.24 1.75 10.48
C PHE A 288 -17.34 1.01 9.71
N GLY A 289 -17.18 -0.29 9.50
CA GLY A 289 -18.15 -1.07 8.75
C GLY A 289 -19.53 -1.14 9.41
N SER A 290 -19.61 -1.22 10.74
CA SER A 290 -20.90 -1.14 11.47
C SER A 290 -21.62 0.20 11.33
N GLN A 291 -20.90 1.25 10.91
CA GLN A 291 -21.43 2.59 10.72
C GLN A 291 -21.71 2.88 9.24
N GLY A 292 -21.79 1.85 8.40
CA GLY A 292 -22.11 1.98 6.98
C GLY A 292 -20.89 2.23 6.08
N GLY A 293 -19.68 1.98 6.59
CA GLY A 293 -18.46 2.13 5.80
C GLY A 293 -18.39 1.19 4.59
N ILE A 294 -17.66 1.62 3.58
CA ILE A 294 -17.41 0.85 2.35
C ILE A 294 -16.11 0.08 2.53
N LYS A 295 -16.15 -1.25 2.32
CA LYS A 295 -15.00 -2.17 2.41
C LYS A 295 -15.10 -3.22 1.31
N LYS A 296 -14.77 -2.84 0.07
CA LYS A 296 -15.02 -3.65 -1.13
C LYS A 296 -13.73 -4.05 -1.81
N VAL A 297 -13.78 -5.18 -2.49
CA VAL A 297 -12.71 -5.64 -3.38
C VAL A 297 -13.30 -5.79 -4.78
N TYR A 298 -12.61 -5.21 -5.75
CA TYR A 298 -12.95 -5.28 -7.16
C TYR A 298 -11.93 -6.15 -7.90
N ARG A 299 -12.40 -7.01 -8.80
CA ARG A 299 -11.57 -7.61 -9.84
C ARG A 299 -11.44 -6.59 -10.97
N ILE A 300 -10.22 -6.19 -11.27
CA ILE A 300 -9.91 -5.20 -12.31
C ILE A 300 -9.13 -5.85 -13.45
N ASN A 301 -9.30 -5.34 -14.67
CA ASN A 301 -8.59 -5.83 -15.85
C ASN A 301 -8.07 -4.68 -16.72
N LEU A 302 -6.76 -4.71 -17.02
CA LEU A 302 -6.03 -3.71 -17.77
C LEU A 302 -5.99 -3.97 -19.29
N SER A 303 -6.36 -5.15 -19.78
CA SER A 303 -6.11 -5.56 -21.19
C SER A 303 -6.80 -4.69 -22.23
N GLY A 304 -7.94 -4.09 -21.90
CA GLY A 304 -8.65 -3.13 -22.76
C GLY A 304 -8.42 -1.67 -22.37
N ALA A 305 -7.67 -1.39 -21.31
CA ALA A 305 -7.45 -0.03 -20.85
C ALA A 305 -6.40 0.67 -21.73
N THR A 306 -6.62 1.96 -21.98
CA THR A 306 -5.67 2.77 -22.75
C THR A 306 -4.50 3.20 -21.86
N ASP A 307 -3.28 3.02 -22.36
CA ASP A 307 -2.09 3.60 -21.74
C ASP A 307 -2.10 5.13 -21.94
N VAL A 308 -2.18 5.86 -20.84
CA VAL A 308 -2.22 7.33 -20.80
C VAL A 308 -0.92 7.96 -20.31
N ASN A 309 0.17 7.18 -20.27
CA ASN A 309 1.47 7.69 -19.83
C ASN A 309 1.97 8.85 -20.72
N GLY A 310 1.56 8.87 -21.99
CA GLY A 310 2.01 9.82 -22.99
C GLY A 310 3.42 9.54 -23.50
N SER A 311 3.92 10.36 -24.42
CA SER A 311 5.26 10.21 -24.99
C SER A 311 6.36 10.90 -24.19
N ASP A 312 6.01 11.75 -23.22
CA ASP A 312 6.94 12.52 -22.41
C ASP A 312 6.69 12.28 -20.90
N LEU A 313 7.56 11.47 -20.29
CA LEU A 313 7.51 11.16 -18.86
C LEU A 313 7.83 12.36 -17.96
N SER A 314 8.45 13.41 -18.50
CA SER A 314 8.78 14.63 -17.77
C SER A 314 7.64 15.64 -17.73
N ALA A 315 6.56 15.40 -18.49
CA ALA A 315 5.38 16.24 -18.49
C ALA A 315 4.68 16.21 -17.11
N VAL A 316 4.82 17.31 -16.35
CA VAL A 316 4.26 17.44 -14.99
C VAL A 316 2.74 17.40 -14.93
N ASP A 317 2.07 17.68 -16.05
CA ASP A 317 0.62 17.56 -16.20
C ASP A 317 0.18 16.26 -16.89
N GLY A 318 1.13 15.43 -17.32
CA GLY A 318 0.88 14.21 -18.09
C GLY A 318 0.20 14.46 -19.44
N MET A 319 -0.46 13.41 -19.95
CA MET A 319 -1.27 13.48 -21.17
C MET A 319 -2.43 14.47 -21.03
N LYS A 320 -2.79 15.14 -22.13
CA LYS A 320 -3.87 16.12 -22.19
C LYS A 320 -4.89 15.79 -23.28
N ILE A 321 -6.15 16.14 -23.04
CA ILE A 321 -7.25 16.11 -24.01
C ILE A 321 -7.64 17.56 -24.29
N ASN A 322 -7.48 18.03 -25.53
CA ASN A 322 -7.81 19.41 -25.94
C ASN A 322 -7.21 20.48 -25.00
N GLY A 323 -5.96 20.27 -24.56
CA GLY A 323 -5.23 21.17 -23.65
C GLY A 323 -5.58 21.04 -22.16
N LYS A 324 -6.56 20.20 -21.78
CA LYS A 324 -6.90 19.88 -20.39
C LYS A 324 -6.15 18.64 -19.92
N ALA A 325 -5.62 18.64 -18.69
CA ALA A 325 -5.13 17.42 -18.06
C ALA A 325 -6.29 16.46 -17.76
N LEU A 326 -6.00 15.16 -17.64
CA LEU A 326 -7.01 14.11 -17.48
C LEU A 326 -7.88 14.32 -16.23
N GLU A 327 -7.29 14.77 -15.13
CA GLU A 327 -7.98 15.07 -13.86
C GLU A 327 -8.94 16.28 -13.97
N GLN A 328 -8.83 17.10 -15.02
CA GLN A 328 -9.77 18.18 -15.33
C GLN A 328 -10.94 17.72 -16.22
N CYS A 329 -10.82 16.55 -16.85
CA CYS A 329 -11.78 16.02 -17.80
C CYS A 329 -12.84 15.17 -17.09
N THR A 330 -14.08 15.31 -17.52
CA THR A 330 -15.15 14.38 -17.18
C THR A 330 -14.92 13.02 -17.85
N TRP A 331 -15.50 11.94 -17.32
CA TRP A 331 -15.47 10.62 -17.97
C TRP A 331 -16.06 10.62 -19.38
N ALA A 332 -17.04 11.49 -19.65
CA ALA A 332 -17.60 11.66 -20.99
C ALA A 332 -16.58 12.26 -21.97
N GLU A 333 -15.82 13.28 -21.56
CA GLU A 333 -14.74 13.84 -22.37
C GLU A 333 -13.61 12.82 -22.60
N ILE A 334 -13.24 12.05 -21.56
CA ILE A 334 -12.23 10.97 -21.65
C ILE A 334 -12.67 9.91 -22.66
N SER A 335 -13.91 9.45 -22.55
CA SER A 335 -14.47 8.44 -23.46
C SER A 335 -14.60 8.96 -24.90
N ALA A 336 -15.02 10.21 -25.08
CA ALA A 336 -15.11 10.86 -26.40
C ALA A 336 -13.74 11.03 -27.07
N ALA A 337 -12.66 11.10 -26.29
CA ALA A 337 -11.29 11.10 -26.79
C ALA A 337 -10.76 9.69 -27.14
N GLY A 338 -11.58 8.64 -26.98
CA GLY A 338 -11.20 7.26 -27.25
C GLY A 338 -10.34 6.60 -26.17
N ILE A 339 -10.26 7.20 -24.98
CA ILE A 339 -9.52 6.63 -23.85
C ILE A 339 -10.44 5.71 -23.07
N GLN A 340 -10.05 4.44 -22.98
CA GLN A 340 -10.76 3.42 -22.22
C GLN A 340 -10.18 3.27 -20.83
N ALA A 341 -11.03 3.41 -19.80
CA ALA A 341 -10.68 3.17 -18.42
C ALA A 341 -10.52 1.67 -18.12
N VAL A 342 -9.84 1.36 -17.02
CA VAL A 342 -9.76 0.02 -16.44
C VAL A 342 -11.15 -0.51 -16.17
N SER A 343 -11.44 -1.72 -16.66
CA SER A 343 -12.69 -2.41 -16.36
C SER A 343 -12.65 -3.01 -14.96
N LYS A 344 -13.78 -3.03 -14.26
CA LYS A 344 -13.89 -3.61 -12.92
C LYS A 344 -15.21 -4.32 -12.69
N THR A 345 -15.19 -5.34 -11.82
CA THR A 345 -16.37 -6.04 -11.30
C THR A 345 -16.22 -6.27 -9.80
N LEU A 346 -17.32 -6.19 -9.04
CA LEU A 346 -17.27 -6.43 -7.60
C LEU A 346 -16.97 -7.90 -7.31
N ALA A 347 -15.86 -8.17 -6.61
CA ALA A 347 -15.48 -9.51 -6.18
C ALA A 347 -16.11 -9.86 -4.82
N VAL A 348 -16.05 -8.94 -3.86
CA VAL A 348 -16.67 -9.08 -2.54
C VAL A 348 -16.94 -7.73 -1.86
N ASP A 349 -18.01 -7.66 -1.09
CA ASP A 349 -18.30 -6.60 -0.11
C ASP A 349 -18.10 -7.20 1.28
N LEU A 350 -17.05 -6.77 2.00
CA LEU A 350 -16.67 -7.37 3.28
C LEU A 350 -17.64 -7.03 4.41
N VAL A 351 -18.28 -5.86 4.37
CA VAL A 351 -19.29 -5.49 5.37
C VAL A 351 -20.49 -6.42 5.22
N ALA A 352 -21.00 -6.61 4.00
CA ALA A 352 -22.12 -7.51 3.76
C ALA A 352 -21.76 -8.99 3.99
N LYS A 353 -20.53 -9.41 3.66
CA LYS A 353 -20.11 -10.82 3.69
C LYS A 353 -19.65 -11.30 5.06
N LEU A 354 -18.91 -10.47 5.80
CA LEU A 354 -18.29 -10.84 7.08
C LEU A 354 -18.82 -10.02 8.27
N GLY A 355 -19.53 -8.92 8.03
CA GLY A 355 -19.74 -7.90 9.05
C GLY A 355 -18.40 -7.27 9.47
N TYR A 356 -17.51 -7.05 8.50
CA TYR A 356 -16.18 -6.47 8.71
C TYR A 356 -16.30 -5.10 9.39
N GLU A 357 -15.66 -4.93 10.54
CA GLU A 357 -15.93 -3.82 11.45
C GLU A 357 -14.96 -2.65 11.28
N HIS A 358 -13.70 -2.94 10.96
CA HIS A 358 -12.61 -1.95 10.93
C HIS A 358 -12.86 -0.86 9.88
N ASP A 359 -12.41 0.36 10.18
CA ASP A 359 -12.45 1.52 9.28
C ASP A 359 -11.38 1.46 8.18
N LYS A 360 -10.19 0.96 8.52
CA LYS A 360 -9.07 0.79 7.60
C LYS A 360 -8.95 -0.66 7.14
N PHE A 361 -9.52 -0.97 5.99
CA PHE A 361 -9.22 -2.20 5.24
C PHE A 361 -8.13 -1.89 4.21
N GLU A 362 -6.91 -2.35 4.47
CA GLU A 362 -5.73 -1.85 3.77
C GLU A 362 -4.79 -2.92 3.24
N GLY A 363 -4.91 -4.19 3.64
CA GLY A 363 -4.08 -5.27 3.08
C GLY A 363 -4.89 -6.40 2.46
N ILE A 364 -4.44 -6.94 1.32
CA ILE A 364 -5.01 -8.15 0.70
C ILE A 364 -3.96 -9.12 0.15
N VAL A 365 -4.25 -10.42 0.27
CA VAL A 365 -3.46 -11.47 -0.37
C VAL A 365 -4.37 -12.50 -1.02
N TYR A 366 -4.21 -12.72 -2.33
CA TYR A 366 -4.92 -13.79 -3.02
C TYR A 366 -4.31 -15.15 -2.67
N LEU A 367 -5.11 -16.03 -2.08
CA LEU A 367 -4.67 -17.34 -1.58
C LEU A 367 -4.86 -18.47 -2.60
N GLY A 368 -5.37 -18.16 -3.80
CA GLY A 368 -5.83 -19.15 -4.76
C GLY A 368 -7.24 -19.65 -4.45
N ASN A 369 -7.82 -20.43 -5.39
CA ASN A 369 -9.14 -21.06 -5.23
C ASN A 369 -10.25 -20.09 -4.79
N ASN A 370 -10.24 -18.86 -5.32
CA ASN A 370 -11.18 -17.80 -4.96
C ASN A 370 -11.21 -17.47 -3.45
N LYS A 371 -10.08 -17.60 -2.76
CA LYS A 371 -9.92 -17.17 -1.37
C LYS A 371 -9.03 -15.95 -1.26
N LEU A 372 -9.42 -15.03 -0.40
CA LEU A 372 -8.71 -13.80 -0.12
C LEU A 372 -8.42 -13.73 1.38
N ALA A 373 -7.17 -13.49 1.75
CA ALA A 373 -6.83 -12.97 3.06
C ALA A 373 -6.97 -11.45 3.06
N VAL A 374 -7.55 -10.90 4.13
CA VAL A 374 -7.79 -9.46 4.29
C VAL A 374 -7.25 -9.00 5.64
N PHE A 375 -6.71 -7.78 5.68
CA PHE A 375 -6.01 -7.21 6.82
C PHE A 375 -6.48 -5.78 7.08
N ASN A 376 -6.64 -5.39 8.35
CA ASN A 376 -6.82 -4.00 8.75
C ASN A 376 -5.52 -3.36 9.24
N ASP A 377 -5.34 -2.09 8.94
CA ASP A 377 -4.43 -1.22 9.70
C ASP A 377 -5.19 -0.70 10.94
N ASP A 378 -4.61 -0.90 12.12
CA ASP A 378 -5.20 -0.51 13.40
C ASP A 378 -4.77 0.89 13.87
N ASP A 379 -3.98 1.62 13.09
CA ASP A 379 -3.41 2.92 13.47
C ASP A 379 -2.69 2.87 14.81
N PHE A 380 -2.00 1.76 15.12
CA PHE A 380 -1.33 1.56 16.41
C PHE A 380 -2.30 1.63 17.60
N GLY A 381 -3.57 1.28 17.37
CA GLY A 381 -4.65 1.25 18.37
C GLY A 381 -5.17 2.63 18.78
N ILE A 382 -4.84 3.68 18.03
CA ILE A 382 -5.19 5.06 18.38
C ILE A 382 -5.85 5.85 17.24
N VAL A 383 -6.49 6.94 17.61
CA VAL A 383 -6.97 8.02 16.72
C VAL A 383 -6.67 9.37 17.37
N ASP A 384 -6.79 10.45 16.60
CA ASP A 384 -6.74 11.81 17.14
C ASP A 384 -8.01 12.15 17.95
N ASP A 385 -7.85 12.86 19.06
CA ASP A 385 -8.96 13.34 19.91
C ASP A 385 -9.63 14.63 19.42
N GLY A 386 -9.17 15.19 18.30
CA GLY A 386 -9.55 16.49 17.75
C GLY A 386 -8.67 17.65 18.21
N ASN A 387 -7.73 17.41 19.13
CA ASN A 387 -6.83 18.41 19.71
C ASN A 387 -5.35 18.02 19.57
N GLY A 388 -5.02 17.04 18.72
CA GLY A 388 -3.65 16.58 18.54
C GLY A 388 -3.15 15.69 19.68
N ASN A 389 -4.03 15.00 20.41
CA ASN A 389 -3.64 13.99 21.39
C ASN A 389 -4.20 12.62 21.02
N PRO A 390 -3.50 11.53 21.38
CA PRO A 390 -4.01 10.20 21.12
C PRO A 390 -5.23 9.90 21.97
N LYS A 391 -6.17 9.17 21.37
CA LYS A 391 -7.31 8.51 21.98
C LYS A 391 -7.34 7.07 21.50
N ALA A 392 -7.72 6.13 22.35
CA ALA A 392 -7.86 4.74 21.92
C ALA A 392 -8.87 4.62 20.76
N LYS A 393 -8.48 3.89 19.71
CA LYS A 393 -9.35 3.58 18.56
C LYS A 393 -10.29 2.46 18.97
N ILE A 394 -11.55 2.78 19.25
CA ILE A 394 -12.53 1.81 19.75
C ILE A 394 -13.42 1.31 18.63
N LEU A 395 -13.45 0.00 18.42
CA LEU A 395 -14.38 -0.66 17.50
C LEU A 395 -15.83 -0.48 18.01
N PRO A 396 -16.72 0.18 17.25
CA PRO A 396 -18.06 0.53 17.73
C PRO A 396 -18.89 -0.66 18.20
N LYS A 397 -18.80 -1.79 17.50
CA LYS A 397 -19.58 -3.00 17.80
C LYS A 397 -19.11 -3.76 19.05
N THR A 398 -17.81 -3.74 19.36
CA THR A 398 -17.23 -4.57 20.43
C THR A 398 -16.84 -3.78 21.68
N GLY A 399 -16.66 -2.46 21.55
CA GLY A 399 -16.13 -1.61 22.62
C GLY A 399 -14.66 -1.89 22.97
N LYS A 400 -13.96 -2.68 22.15
CA LYS A 400 -12.54 -3.00 22.33
C LYS A 400 -11.66 -2.06 21.50
N VAL A 401 -10.42 -1.91 21.93
CA VAL A 401 -9.37 -1.26 21.13
C VAL A 401 -9.17 -2.04 19.84
N ASP A 402 -9.10 -1.33 18.73
CA ASP A 402 -8.82 -1.88 17.41
C ASP A 402 -7.40 -2.45 17.35
N LYS A 403 -7.25 -3.57 16.63
CA LYS A 403 -6.00 -4.30 16.49
C LYS A 403 -5.92 -4.94 15.11
N GLY A 404 -4.70 -5.03 14.58
CA GLY A 404 -4.44 -5.70 13.32
C GLY A 404 -4.97 -7.14 13.37
N THR A 405 -5.82 -7.49 12.42
CA THR A 405 -6.58 -8.73 12.39
C THR A 405 -6.58 -9.29 10.98
N MET A 406 -6.31 -10.58 10.85
CA MET A 406 -6.43 -11.29 9.58
C MET A 406 -7.79 -11.99 9.50
N TYR A 407 -8.49 -11.81 8.38
CA TYR A 407 -9.65 -12.62 8.01
C TYR A 407 -9.37 -13.39 6.72
N VAL A 408 -10.17 -14.43 6.45
CA VAL A 408 -10.22 -15.10 5.15
C VAL A 408 -11.67 -15.14 4.66
N VAL A 409 -11.84 -14.88 3.36
CA VAL A 409 -13.15 -14.82 2.72
C VAL A 409 -13.10 -15.44 1.33
N ASP A 410 -14.20 -16.07 0.93
CA ASP A 410 -14.42 -16.51 -0.44
C ASP A 410 -14.92 -15.34 -1.30
N ILE A 411 -14.34 -15.21 -2.50
CA ILE A 411 -14.70 -14.22 -3.51
C ILE A 411 -15.40 -14.87 -4.71
N LYS A 412 -16.10 -14.08 -5.51
CA LYS A 412 -16.83 -14.55 -6.69
C LYS A 412 -15.96 -14.65 -7.94
#